data_AF-A0A5E4CIH5-F1
#
_entry.id   AF-A0A5E4CIH5-F1
#
_cell.length_a   1.000
_cell.length_b   1.000
_cell.length_c   1.000
_cell.angle_alpha   90.00
_cell.angle_beta   90.00
_cell.angle_gamma   90.00
#
_symmetry.space_group_name_H-M   'P 1'
#
loop_
_entity.id
_entity.type
_entity.pdbx_description
1 polymer ?
#
loop_
_entity_poly.entity_id
_entity_poly.type
_entity_poly.pdbx_seq_one_letter_code
_entity_poly.pdbx_strand_id
1 'polypeptide(L)' 'FGHNECPDPGIPINARRFGDNFQLGSSISVICEEGFIKTQGTETITCILMDGKVMWSGPIPRCG' A
#
# COMPACT_ATOMS: atom_id res chain seq x y z
N PHE A 1 -4.35 22.52 -8.66
CA PHE A 1 -4.98 21.19 -8.73
C PHE A 1 -3.90 20.13 -8.62
N GLY A 2 -3.49 19.77 -7.41
CA GLY A 2 -2.57 18.66 -7.17
C GLY A 2 -3.39 17.42 -6.86
N HIS A 3 -3.03 16.27 -7.46
CA HIS A 3 -3.55 15.00 -6.98
C HIS A 3 -3.03 14.79 -5.55
N ASN A 4 -3.93 14.93 -4.58
CA ASN A 4 -3.65 14.69 -3.17
C ASN A 4 -3.84 13.22 -2.79
N GLU A 5 -3.83 12.33 -3.78
CA GLU A 5 -4.11 10.91 -3.63
C GLU A 5 -2.99 10.08 -4.24
N CYS A 6 -2.69 8.95 -3.61
CA CYS A 6 -1.80 7.95 -4.13
C CYS A 6 -2.56 7.04 -5.11
N PRO A 7 -1.89 6.47 -6.13
CA PRO A 7 -2.52 5.52 -7.03
C PRO A 7 -2.95 4.25 -6.28
N ASP A 8 -4.06 3.62 -6.67
CA ASP A 8 -4.46 2.34 -6.07
C ASP A 8 -3.34 1.30 -6.29
N PRO A 9 -2.70 0.78 -5.22
CA PRO A 9 -1.63 -0.19 -5.36
C PRO A 9 -2.15 -1.59 -5.72
N GLY A 10 -3.48 -1.80 -5.71
CA GLY A 10 -4.14 -3.07 -5.97
C GLY A 10 -4.13 -3.99 -4.74
N ILE A 11 -4.40 -5.27 -4.99
CA ILE A 11 -4.36 -6.34 -4.00
C ILE A 11 -3.39 -7.41 -4.54
N PRO A 12 -2.29 -7.73 -3.84
CA PRO A 12 -1.37 -8.79 -4.25
C PRO A 12 -2.05 -10.16 -4.25
N ILE A 13 -1.52 -11.09 -5.05
CA ILE A 13 -1.98 -12.48 -5.03
C ILE A 13 -1.76 -13.09 -3.63
N ASN A 14 -2.72 -13.91 -3.18
CA ASN A 14 -2.70 -14.55 -1.87
C ASN A 14 -2.55 -13.55 -0.70
N ALA A 15 -3.14 -12.37 -0.85
CA ALA A 15 -3.12 -11.32 0.17
C ALA A 15 -4.48 -10.62 0.27
N ARG A 16 -4.72 -9.99 1.41
CA ARG A 16 -5.89 -9.15 1.67
C ARG A 16 -5.46 -7.75 2.00
N ARG A 17 -6.11 -6.76 1.38
CA ARG A 17 -5.96 -5.34 1.69
C ARG A 17 -7.01 -4.89 2.69
N PHE A 18 -6.58 -4.03 3.61
CA PHE A 18 -7.37 -3.34 4.61
C PHE A 18 -7.21 -1.84 4.40
N GLY A 19 -8.34 -1.16 4.24
CA GLY A 19 -8.38 0.25 3.85
C GLY A 19 -8.49 0.46 2.34
N ASP A 20 -9.18 1.54 2.00
CA ASP A 20 -9.54 1.97 0.65
C ASP A 20 -9.41 3.50 0.48
N ASN A 21 -8.88 4.19 1.49
CA ASN A 21 -8.58 5.61 1.42
C ASN A 21 -7.12 5.83 0.96
N PHE A 22 -6.97 6.52 -0.18
CA PHE A 22 -5.67 6.81 -0.78
C PHE A 22 -5.27 8.27 -0.66
N GLN A 23 -5.99 9.09 0.11
CA GLN A 23 -5.62 10.48 0.32
C GLN A 23 -4.31 10.60 1.10
N LEU A 24 -3.57 11.68 0.84
CA LEU A 24 -2.35 12.05 1.55
C LEU A 24 -2.55 11.96 3.08
N GLY A 25 -1.66 11.23 3.75
CA GLY A 25 -1.72 10.91 5.18
C GLY A 25 -2.46 9.61 5.51
N SER A 26 -3.26 9.06 4.59
CA SER A 26 -3.96 7.79 4.79
C SER A 26 -3.00 6.62 4.69
N SER A 27 -3.30 5.55 5.41
CA SER A 27 -2.53 4.31 5.36
C SER A 27 -3.43 3.14 4.99
N ILE A 28 -2.87 2.20 4.26
CA ILE A 28 -3.49 0.91 4.00
C ILE A 28 -2.58 -0.20 4.51
N SER A 29 -3.18 -1.33 4.85
CA SER A 29 -2.44 -2.52 5.26
C SER A 29 -2.77 -3.69 4.34
N VAL A 30 -1.80 -4.53 4.07
CA VAL A 30 -1.92 -5.73 3.27
C VAL A 30 -1.30 -6.87 4.04
N ILE A 31 -2.08 -7.94 4.22
CA ILE A 31 -1.70 -9.11 5.01
C ILE A 31 -1.79 -10.34 4.10
N CYS A 32 -0.80 -11.22 4.17
CA CYS A 32 -0.82 -12.49 3.44
C CYS A 32 -1.93 -13.39 3.96
N GLU A 33 -2.59 -14.11 3.05
CA GLU A 33 -3.56 -15.13 3.42
C GLU A 33 -2.90 -16.30 4.14
N GLU A 34 -3.72 -17.09 4.84
CA GLU A 34 -3.26 -18.26 5.58
C GLU A 34 -2.50 -19.23 4.66
N GLY A 35 -1.31 -19.64 5.10
CA GLY A 35 -0.43 -20.52 4.33
C GLY A 35 0.59 -19.80 3.44
N PHE A 36 0.53 -18.48 3.32
CA PHE A 36 1.51 -17.68 2.56
C PHE A 36 2.33 -16.78 3.46
N ILE A 37 3.60 -16.59 3.12
CA ILE A 37 4.51 -15.71 3.87
C ILE A 37 4.85 -14.47 3.06
N LYS A 38 5.09 -13.36 3.77
CA LYS A 38 5.58 -12.12 3.16
C LYS A 38 7.01 -12.34 2.65
N THR A 39 7.18 -12.24 1.34
CA THR A 39 8.48 -12.41 0.67
C THR A 39 9.16 -11.07 0.38
N GLN A 40 8.39 -10.01 0.18
CA GLN A 40 8.87 -8.66 -0.14
C GLN A 40 7.91 -7.59 0.39
N GLY A 41 8.37 -6.34 0.44
CA GLY A 41 7.55 -5.15 0.75
C GLY A 41 7.19 -5.00 2.22
N THR A 42 6.32 -4.02 2.52
CA THR A 42 5.85 -3.73 3.88
C THR A 42 4.36 -3.97 3.98
N GLU A 43 3.90 -4.47 5.14
CA GLU A 43 2.47 -4.74 5.36
C GLU A 43 1.66 -3.45 5.33
N THR A 44 2.17 -2.38 5.91
CA THR A 44 1.49 -1.09 5.91
C THR A 44 2.28 -0.09 5.07
N ILE A 45 1.56 0.67 4.25
CA ILE A 45 2.10 1.79 3.49
C ILE A 45 1.23 3.02 3.73
N THR A 46 1.85 4.20 3.74
CA THR A 46 1.20 5.49 3.98
C THR A 46 1.33 6.34 2.74
N CYS A 47 0.26 7.02 2.35
CA CYS A 47 0.31 7.98 1.27
C CYS A 47 1.02 9.25 1.76
N ILE A 48 2.18 9.57 1.20
CA ILE A 48 3.04 10.67 1.67
C ILE A 48 3.40 11.61 0.52
N LEU A 49 3.85 12.81 0.87
CA LEU A 49 4.43 13.77 -0.08
C LEU A 49 5.94 13.62 -0.04
N MET A 50 6.52 13.07 -1.10
CA MET A 50 7.97 12.89 -1.27
C MET A 50 8.43 13.72 -2.48
N ASP A 51 9.37 14.63 -2.27
CA ASP A 51 9.91 15.52 -3.31
C ASP A 51 8.84 16.25 -4.14
N GLY A 52 7.76 16.70 -3.48
CA GLY A 52 6.65 17.40 -4.11
C GLY A 52 5.67 16.52 -4.89
N LYS A 53 5.80 15.19 -4.80
CA LYS A 53 4.89 14.21 -5.41
C LYS A 53 4.19 13.36 -4.36
N VAL A 54 2.90 13.14 -4.55
CA VAL A 54 2.10 12.27 -3.69
C VAL A 54 2.32 10.82 -4.12
N MET A 55 2.89 10.01 -3.23
CA MET A 55 3.24 8.62 -3.50
C MET A 55 3.23 7.79 -2.21
N TRP A 56 3.14 6.48 -2.37
CA TRP A 56 3.21 5.57 -1.24
C TRP A 56 4.61 5.57 -0.61
N SER A 57 4.65 5.44 0.72
CA SER A 57 5.88 5.36 1.52
C SER A 57 6.73 4.13 1.21
N GLY A 58 6.17 3.14 0.52
CA GLY A 58 6.85 1.92 0.11
C GLY A 58 5.96 1.05 -0.78
N PRO A 59 6.48 -0.10 -1.25
CA PRO A 59 5.70 -1.08 -1.99
C PRO A 59 4.85 -1.95 -1.06
N ILE A 60 3.65 -2.32 -1.52
CA ILE A 60 2.82 -3.36 -0.90
C ILE A 60 3.57 -4.70 -0.84
N PRO A 61 3.22 -5.61 0.08
CA PRO A 61 3.93 -6.84 0.25
C PRO A 61 3.58 -7.85 -0.85
N ARG A 62 4.50 -8.78 -1.12
CA ARG A 62 4.22 -9.97 -1.94
C ARG A 62 4.12 -11.20 -1.05
N CYS A 63 3.17 -12.07 -1.34
CA CYS A 63 2.91 -13.29 -0.58
C CYS A 63 3.20 -14.51 -1.46
N GLY A 64 3.99 -15.45 -0.94
CA GLY A 64 4.45 -16.63 -1.67
C GLY A 64 5.00 -17.72 -0.76
#